data_AF-A0A061I8Y1-F1
#
_entry.id   AF-A0A061I8Y1-F1
#
_cell.length_a   1.000
_cell.length_b   1.000
_cell.length_c   1.000
_cell.angle_alpha   90.00
_cell.angle_beta   90.00
_cell.angle_gamma   90.00
#
_symmetry.space_group_name_H-M   'P 1'
#
loop_
_entity.id
_entity.type
_entity.pdbx_description
1 polymer ?
#
loop_
_entity_poly.entity_id
_entity_poly.type
_entity_poly.pdbx_seq_one_letter_code
_entity_poly.pdbx_strand_id
1 'polypeptide(L)'
;PDAADSTSFDVQLGDIILTATDGLFDNMPDYMILQELKKLKNSNYESIQRTARSIAEQAHELAYDPNYMSPFAQFACDNGLNVRGGKPDDITVLLSIVAEYTD
;
A
#
# COMPACT_ATOMS: atom_id res chain seq x y z
N PRO A 1 -9.93 -1.18 -21.78
CA PRO A 1 -11.17 -1.05 -20.99
C PRO A 1 -11.97 -2.36 -20.93
N ASP A 2 -11.97 -3.12 -22.03
CA ASP A 2 -12.81 -4.33 -22.18
C ASP A 2 -12.44 -5.52 -21.28
N ALA A 3 -11.34 -5.41 -20.51
CA ALA A 3 -10.90 -6.39 -19.51
C ALA A 3 -10.89 -5.82 -18.08
N ALA A 4 -11.45 -4.64 -17.87
CA ALA A 4 -11.59 -4.08 -16.53
C ALA A 4 -12.69 -4.85 -15.77
N ASP A 5 -12.38 -5.23 -14.53
CA ASP A 5 -13.38 -5.77 -13.61
C ASP A 5 -13.95 -4.64 -12.75
N SER A 6 -15.23 -4.75 -12.37
CA SER A 6 -15.93 -3.72 -11.60
C SER A 6 -16.65 -4.34 -10.42
N THR A 7 -16.36 -3.81 -9.23
CA THR A 7 -17.05 -4.17 -7.99
C THR A 7 -17.46 -2.91 -7.25
N SER A 8 -18.46 -3.02 -6.39
CA SER A 8 -18.99 -1.93 -5.58
C SER A 8 -19.04 -2.35 -4.11
N PHE A 9 -18.72 -1.42 -3.22
CA PHE A 9 -18.74 -1.61 -1.78
C PHE A 9 -19.31 -0.36 -1.11
N ASP A 10 -20.22 -0.55 -0.15
CA ASP A 10 -20.81 0.56 0.62
C ASP A 10 -19.80 1.08 1.65
N VAL A 11 -19.54 2.38 1.64
CA VAL A 11 -18.58 3.02 2.54
C VAL A 11 -19.26 3.79 3.68
N GLN A 12 -18.52 3.98 4.76
CA GLN A 12 -18.94 4.73 5.95
C GLN A 12 -18.04 5.94 6.20
N LEU A 13 -18.57 6.95 6.89
CA LEU A 13 -17.77 8.10 7.31
C LEU A 13 -16.60 7.65 8.18
N GLY A 14 -15.41 8.13 7.85
CA GLY A 14 -14.16 7.75 8.51
C GLY A 14 -13.45 6.55 7.89
N ASP A 15 -14.05 5.87 6.90
CA ASP A 15 -13.38 4.79 6.19
C ASP A 15 -12.11 5.29 5.50
N ILE A 16 -11.04 4.51 5.61
CA ILE A 16 -9.75 4.76 4.97
C ILE A 16 -9.62 3.83 3.77
N ILE A 17 -9.50 4.41 2.59
CA ILE A 17 -9.34 3.69 1.33
C ILE A 17 -7.91 3.89 0.86
N LEU A 18 -7.13 2.82 0.86
CA LEU A 18 -5.80 2.78 0.26
C LEU A 18 -5.89 2.05 -1.07
N THR A 19 -5.45 2.70 -2.14
CA THR A 19 -5.31 2.10 -3.47
C THR A 19 -3.87 2.26 -3.91
N ALA A 20 -3.28 1.20 -4.45
CA ALA A 20 -1.87 1.23 -4.84
C ALA A 20 -1.58 0.27 -6.00
N THR A 21 -0.43 0.46 -6.64
CA THR A 21 0.14 -0.52 -7.58
C THR A 21 0.71 -1.73 -6.84
N ASP A 22 0.98 -2.81 -7.57
CA ASP A 22 1.60 -4.03 -7.05
C ASP A 22 2.96 -3.77 -6.41
N GLY A 23 3.72 -2.77 -6.87
CA GLY A 23 4.98 -2.35 -6.25
C GLY A 23 4.89 -2.09 -4.73
N LEU A 24 3.73 -1.66 -4.21
CA LEU A 24 3.51 -1.59 -2.75
C LEU A 24 3.37 -3.00 -2.15
N PHE A 25 2.41 -3.77 -2.64
CA PHE A 25 2.01 -5.04 -2.04
C PHE A 25 3.05 -6.15 -2.20
N ASP A 26 3.90 -6.07 -3.23
CA ASP A 26 5.03 -6.97 -3.43
C ASP A 26 6.13 -6.78 -2.37
N ASN A 27 6.20 -5.59 -1.76
CA ASN A 27 7.29 -5.18 -0.88
C ASN A 27 6.88 -4.86 0.56
N MET A 28 5.61 -4.58 0.83
CA MET A 28 5.15 -4.21 2.16
C MET A 28 3.95 -5.07 2.57
N PRO A 29 4.06 -5.90 3.63
CA PRO A 29 2.96 -6.73 4.09
C PRO A 29 1.88 -5.89 4.79
N ASP A 30 0.64 -6.39 4.76
CA ASP A 30 -0.55 -5.71 5.30
C ASP A 30 -0.35 -5.15 6.71
N TYR A 31 0.31 -5.90 7.60
CA TYR A 31 0.52 -5.44 8.98
C TYR A 31 1.40 -4.19 9.07
N MET A 32 2.36 -4.00 8.16
CA MET A 32 3.19 -2.79 8.11
C MET A 32 2.39 -1.62 7.52
N ILE A 33 1.61 -1.87 6.46
CA ILE A 33 0.70 -0.86 5.90
C ILE A 33 -0.26 -0.36 6.99
N LEU A 34 -0.86 -1.28 7.75
CA LEU A 34 -1.74 -0.94 8.88
C LEU A 34 -1.03 -0.17 10.00
N GLN A 35 0.26 -0.42 10.24
CA GLN A 35 1.05 0.36 11.20
C GLN A 35 1.23 1.82 10.74
N GLU A 36 1.43 2.05 9.44
CA GLU A 36 1.48 3.42 8.89
C GLU A 36 0.13 4.11 8.93
N LEU A 37 -0.94 3.41 8.55
CA LEU A 37 -2.30 3.96 8.59
C LEU A 37 -2.71 4.37 10.01
N LYS A 38 -2.26 3.64 11.05
CA LYS A 38 -2.48 4.02 12.46
C LYS A 38 -1.83 5.35 12.87
N LYS A 39 -0.86 5.86 12.11
CA LYS A 39 -0.24 7.18 12.37
C LYS A 39 -1.11 8.34 11.90
N LEU A 40 -2.14 8.07 11.11
CA LEU A 40 -3.10 9.06 10.64
C LEU A 40 -3.90 9.60 11.85
N LYS A 41 -3.60 10.84 12.26
CA LYS A 41 -4.19 11.42 13.47
C LYS A 41 -5.54 12.09 13.24
N ASN A 42 -5.77 12.57 12.02
CA ASN A 42 -6.97 13.27 11.62
C ASN A 42 -7.10 13.23 10.09
N SER A 43 -8.25 13.70 9.60
CA SER A 43 -8.57 13.71 8.17
C SER A 43 -8.07 14.95 7.44
N ASN A 44 -7.08 15.67 7.98
CA ASN A 44 -6.52 16.81 7.28
C ASN A 44 -5.58 16.37 6.15
N TYR A 45 -5.49 17.19 5.11
CA TYR A 45 -4.72 16.87 3.91
C TYR A 45 -3.25 16.58 4.21
N GLU A 46 -2.63 17.33 5.13
CA GLU A 46 -1.22 17.15 5.47
C GLU A 46 -0.95 15.78 6.11
N SER A 47 -1.81 15.34 7.03
CA SER A 47 -1.71 14.04 7.69
C SER A 47 -1.90 12.91 6.67
N ILE A 48 -2.88 13.03 5.78
CA ILE A 48 -3.13 12.06 4.70
C ILE A 48 -1.92 11.97 3.78
N GLN A 49 -1.44 13.11 3.27
CA GLN A 49 -0.32 13.17 2.35
C GLN A 49 0.96 12.62 2.97
N ARG A 50 1.19 12.90 4.26
CA ARG A 50 2.35 12.40 5.00
C ARG A 50 2.28 10.88 5.19
N THR A 51 1.12 10.34 5.56
CA THR A 51 0.93 8.90 5.70
C THR A 51 1.11 8.19 4.37
N ALA A 52 0.48 8.68 3.29
CA ALA A 52 0.63 8.12 1.95
C ALA A 52 2.09 8.11 1.49
N ARG A 53 2.82 9.22 1.71
CA ARG A 53 4.25 9.31 1.42
C ARG A 53 5.07 8.30 2.22
N SER A 54 4.81 8.19 3.53
CA SER A 54 5.58 7.28 4.38
C SER A 54 5.40 5.81 3.99
N ILE A 55 4.19 5.43 3.55
CA ILE A 55 3.93 4.09 3.00
C ILE A 55 4.75 3.86 1.73
N ALA A 56 4.70 4.80 0.78
CA ALA A 56 5.44 4.68 -0.47
C ALA A 56 6.97 4.65 -0.25
N GLU A 57 7.50 5.49 0.64
CA GLU A 57 8.92 5.54 0.99
C GLU A 57 9.39 4.23 1.64
N GLN A 58 8.64 3.69 2.61
CA GLN A 58 9.01 2.42 3.24
C GLN A 58 8.94 1.24 2.28
N ALA A 59 7.91 1.18 1.43
CA ALA A 59 7.83 0.17 0.38
C ALA A 59 9.02 0.27 -0.58
N HIS A 60 9.44 1.49 -0.93
CA HIS A 60 10.61 1.72 -1.77
C HIS A 60 11.90 1.26 -1.10
N GLU A 61 12.12 1.60 0.18
CA GLU A 61 13.29 1.11 0.92
C GLU A 61 13.35 -0.42 0.96
N LEU A 62 12.23 -1.08 1.25
CA LEU A 62 12.12 -2.54 1.27
C LEU A 62 12.33 -3.16 -0.12
N ALA A 63 11.87 -2.49 -1.19
CA ALA A 63 12.02 -2.94 -2.56
C ALA A 63 13.48 -3.10 -3.00
N TYR A 64 14.39 -2.32 -2.40
CA TYR A 64 15.82 -2.36 -2.70
C TYR A 64 16.67 -3.09 -1.64
N ASP A 65 16.06 -3.67 -0.60
CA ASP A 65 16.80 -4.49 0.37
C ASP A 65 17.00 -5.91 -0.19
N PRO A 66 18.25 -6.34 -0.51
CA PRO A 66 18.52 -7.67 -1.06
C PRO A 66 18.37 -8.80 -0.04
N ASN A 67 18.31 -8.48 1.26
CA ASN A 67 18.23 -9.45 2.35
C ASN A 67 16.82 -9.63 2.90
N TYR A 68 15.90 -8.76 2.52
CA TYR A 68 14.51 -8.80 2.96
C TYR A 68 13.76 -9.97 2.30
N MET A 69 12.93 -10.67 3.07
CA MET A 69 11.94 -11.61 2.53
C MET A 69 10.64 -10.85 2.30
N SER A 70 10.55 -10.22 1.13
CA SER A 70 9.36 -9.50 0.70
C SER A 70 8.16 -10.43 0.47
N PRO A 71 6.92 -9.92 0.52
CA PRO A 71 5.75 -10.69 0.09
C PRO A 71 5.94 -11.35 -1.29
N PHE A 72 6.53 -10.63 -2.24
CA PHE A 72 6.90 -11.17 -3.55
C PHE A 72 7.87 -12.35 -3.45
N ALA A 73 8.99 -12.18 -2.72
CA ALA A 73 10.00 -13.22 -2.59
C ALA A 73 9.46 -14.45 -1.86
N GLN A 74 8.64 -14.25 -0.83
CA GLN A 74 7.97 -15.32 -0.10
C GLN A 74 7.03 -16.10 -1.03
N PHE A 75 6.17 -15.40 -1.78
CA PHE A 75 5.28 -16.04 -2.75
C PHE A 75 6.04 -16.80 -3.85
N ALA A 76 7.14 -16.24 -4.34
CA ALA A 76 8.01 -16.90 -5.30
C ALA A 76 8.63 -18.20 -4.74
N CYS A 77 9.08 -18.16 -3.48
CA CYS A 77 9.62 -19.34 -2.78
C CYS A 77 8.57 -20.44 -2.57
N ASP A 78 7.35 -20.06 -2.18
CA ASP A 78 6.24 -21.00 -1.99
C ASP A 78 5.85 -21.68 -3.31
N ASN A 79 6.17 -21.06 -4.45
CA ASN A 79 5.97 -21.60 -5.80
C ASN A 79 7.26 -22.20 -6.42
N GLY A 80 8.29 -22.47 -5.62
CA GLY A 80 9.48 -23.22 -6.01
C GLY A 80 10.60 -22.41 -6.66
N LEU A 81 10.54 -21.07 -6.62
CA LEU A 81 11.62 -20.20 -7.07
C LEU A 81 12.52 -19.82 -5.89
N ASN A 82 13.84 -19.93 -6.05
CA ASN A 82 14.77 -19.50 -5.01
C ASN A 82 15.10 -18.00 -5.15
N VAL A 83 14.22 -17.15 -4.63
CA VAL A 83 14.31 -15.68 -4.72
C VAL A 83 14.39 -15.08 -3.32
N ARG A 84 15.17 -14.02 -3.16
CA ARG A 84 15.27 -13.22 -1.94
C ARG A 84 15.46 -11.75 -2.31
N GLY A 85 15.01 -10.87 -1.43
CA GLY A 85 15.08 -9.42 -1.57
C GLY A 85 13.72 -8.80 -1.84
N GLY A 86 13.67 -7.47 -1.85
CA GLY A 86 12.58 -6.72 -2.43
C GLY A 86 12.48 -6.87 -3.95
N LYS A 87 11.38 -6.38 -4.51
CA LYS A 87 11.13 -6.25 -5.95
C LYS A 87 11.15 -4.77 -6.33
N PRO A 88 12.23 -4.24 -6.91
CA PRO A 88 12.28 -2.87 -7.43
C PRO A 88 11.21 -2.67 -8.51
N ASP A 89 10.24 -1.78 -8.25
CA ASP A 89 9.11 -1.50 -9.13
C ASP A 89 8.56 -0.08 -8.91
N ASP A 90 7.71 0.39 -9.81
CA ASP A 90 7.02 1.67 -9.66
C ASP A 90 5.95 1.60 -8.56
N ILE A 91 6.12 2.42 -7.52
CA ILE A 91 5.23 2.46 -6.35
C ILE A 91 4.34 3.70 -6.43
N THR A 92 3.04 3.49 -6.61
CA THR A 92 2.02 4.54 -6.53
C THR A 92 1.07 4.23 -5.40
N VAL A 93 0.79 5.21 -4.53
CA VAL A 93 -0.14 5.08 -3.41
C VAL A 93 -1.12 6.26 -3.43
N LEU A 94 -2.41 5.93 -3.41
CA LEU A 94 -3.52 6.85 -3.19
C LEU A 94 -4.14 6.53 -1.83
N LEU A 95 -4.26 7.55 -0.98
CA LEU A 95 -4.90 7.44 0.32
C LEU A 95 -6.09 8.41 0.37
N SER A 96 -7.27 7.85 0.57
CA SER A 96 -8.53 8.60 0.66
C SER A 96 -9.20 8.34 2.00
N ILE A 97 -9.90 9.35 2.51
CA ILE A 97 -10.76 9.21 3.69
C ILE A 97 -12.17 9.62 3.29
N VAL A 98 -13.15 8.79 3.64
CA VAL A 98 -14.56 9.11 3.46
C VAL A 98 -14.94 10.16 4.51
N ALA A 99 -15.28 11.36 4.06
CA ALA A 99 -15.64 12.49 4.91
C ALA A 99 -16.97 13.08 4.49
N GLU A 100 -17.60 13.83 5.39
CA GLU A 100 -18.75 14.65 5.02
C GLU A 100 -18.30 15.71 4.01
N TYR A 101 -19.12 15.90 2.99
CA TYR A 101 -18.94 16.99 2.05
C TYR A 101 -19.37 18.28 2.74
N THR A 102 -18.41 19.12 3.11
CA THR A 102 -18.66 20.48 3.59
C THR A 102 -18.22 21.45 2.50
N ASP A 103 -19.18 22.19 1.92
CA ASP A 103 -18.93 23.31 1.00
C ASP A 103 -18.02 24.39 1.61
#